data_AF-A0A497LZM7-F1
#
_entry.id   AF-A0A497LZM7-F1
#
_cell.length_a   1.000
_cell.length_b   1.000
_cell.length_c   1.000
_cell.angle_alpha   90.00
_cell.angle_beta   90.00
_cell.angle_gamma   90.00
#
_symmetry.space_group_name_H-M   'P 1'
#
loop_
_entity.id
_entity.type
_entity.pdbx_description
1 polymer ?
#
loop_
_entity_poly.entity_id
_entity_poly.type
_entity_poly.pdbx_seq_one_letter_code
_entity_poly.pdbx_strand_id
1 'polypeptide(L)'
;MIVNRWKGGPGKIELFNVRGSLIGAPPLIYIRGIKLQREMGFPKFRPLRSLAITATYASRDEEIPKLADALSSFLKVPTAKSNELLERRYHAFMAIFRDAMERIRITFFKLPENREIGPRITVSHLIWSLEKPRDEG
;
A
#
# COMPACT_ATOMS: atom_id res chain seq x y z
N MET A 1 10.92 -1.09 -5.51
CA MET A 1 9.51 -0.98 -5.93
C MET A 1 9.48 -0.28 -7.28
N ILE A 2 8.78 -0.85 -8.25
CA ILE A 2 8.58 -0.26 -9.58
C ILE A 2 7.09 0.02 -9.75
N VAL A 3 6.75 1.22 -10.23
CA VAL A 3 5.37 1.62 -10.53
C VAL A 3 5.25 1.75 -12.04
N ASN A 4 4.53 0.82 -12.67
CA ASN A 4 4.30 0.83 -14.11
C ASN A 4 3.04 1.60 -14.46
N ARG A 5 3.01 2.20 -15.66
CA ARG A 5 1.86 2.95 -16.16
C ARG A 5 1.01 2.11 -17.13
N TRP A 6 -0.29 2.34 -17.13
CA TRP A 6 -1.27 1.82 -18.08
C TRP A 6 -2.13 2.98 -18.61
N LYS A 7 -2.19 3.15 -19.93
CA LYS A 7 -2.96 4.23 -20.62
C LYS A 7 -2.85 5.61 -19.94
N GLY A 8 -1.65 5.97 -19.46
CA GLY A 8 -1.37 7.28 -18.85
C GLY A 8 -1.42 7.35 -17.32
N GLY A 9 -2.07 6.41 -16.61
CA GLY A 9 -2.09 6.34 -15.13
C GLY A 9 -1.23 5.19 -14.57
N PRO A 10 -0.91 5.12 -13.27
CA PRO A 10 -0.31 3.93 -12.66
C PRO A 10 -1.21 2.71 -12.86
N GLY A 11 -0.68 1.66 -13.49
CA GLY A 11 -1.41 0.43 -13.80
C GLY A 11 -1.10 -0.73 -12.85
N LYS A 12 0.16 -0.84 -12.40
CA LYS A 12 0.58 -1.89 -11.45
C LYS A 12 1.81 -1.48 -10.62
N ILE A 13 1.91 -2.00 -9.40
CA ILE A 13 3.07 -1.88 -8.50
C ILE A 13 3.72 -3.24 -8.37
N GLU A 14 5.02 -3.30 -8.65
CA GLU A 14 5.86 -4.48 -8.50
C GLU A 14 6.85 -4.26 -7.36
N LEU A 15 6.93 -5.22 -6.44
CA LEU A 15 7.85 -5.20 -5.32
C LEU A 15 9.07 -6.06 -5.68
N PHE A 16 10.27 -5.57 -5.36
CA PHE A 16 11.53 -6.27 -5.63
C PHE A 16 12.47 -6.09 -4.46
N ASN A 17 12.98 -7.19 -3.94
CA ASN A 17 14.08 -7.21 -2.97
C ASN A 17 15.41 -7.19 -3.73
N VAL A 18 16.40 -6.45 -3.20
CA VAL A 18 17.75 -6.42 -3.75
C VAL A 18 18.63 -7.37 -2.94
N ARG A 19 19.10 -8.46 -3.57
CA ARG A 19 20.02 -9.44 -2.96
C ARG A 19 21.03 -9.90 -4.03
N GLY A 20 21.99 -9.06 -4.38
CA GLY A 20 22.91 -9.31 -5.51
C GLY A 20 22.25 -9.20 -6.89
N SER A 21 20.95 -9.49 -6.99
CA SER A 21 20.06 -9.25 -8.12
C SER A 21 18.69 -8.73 -7.65
N LEU A 22 17.81 -8.33 -8.59
CA LEU A 22 16.42 -7.97 -8.30
C LEU A 22 15.55 -9.23 -8.24
N ILE A 23 15.03 -9.54 -7.05
CA ILE A 23 14.15 -10.69 -6.81
C ILE A 23 12.73 -10.16 -6.59
N GLY A 24 11.78 -10.58 -7.42
CA GLY A 24 10.37 -10.22 -7.27
C GLY A 24 9.81 -10.66 -5.91
N ALA A 25 9.06 -9.77 -5.26
CA ALA A 25 8.37 -10.04 -4.00
C ALA A 25 6.86 -9.88 -4.23
N PRO A 26 6.04 -10.84 -3.78
CA PRO A 26 4.59 -10.71 -3.88
C PRO A 26 4.04 -9.70 -2.85
N PRO A 27 2.86 -9.12 -3.08
CA PRO A 27 2.05 -9.29 -4.28
C PRO A 27 2.44 -8.32 -5.40
N LEU A 28 2.08 -8.68 -6.64
CA LEU A 28 1.90 -7.71 -7.72
C LEU A 28 0.54 -7.03 -7.54
N ILE A 29 0.54 -5.70 -7.43
CA ILE A 29 -0.64 -4.91 -7.09
C ILE A 29 -1.15 -4.19 -8.33
N TYR A 30 -2.31 -4.59 -8.86
CA TYR A 30 -2.94 -3.86 -9.95
C TYR A 30 -3.75 -2.67 -9.42
N ILE A 31 -3.59 -1.51 -10.06
CA ILE A 31 -4.23 -0.27 -9.65
C ILE A 31 -5.46 -0.04 -10.52
N ARG A 32 -6.63 0.10 -9.88
CA ARG A 32 -7.87 0.55 -10.54
C ARG A 32 -7.91 2.06 -10.68
N GLY A 33 -7.40 2.78 -9.68
CA GLY A 33 -7.35 4.24 -9.69
C GLY A 33 -6.44 4.78 -8.60
N ILE A 34 -5.97 6.01 -8.79
CA ILE A 34 -5.14 6.72 -7.83
C ILE A 34 -5.59 8.18 -7.74
N LYS A 35 -5.60 8.74 -6.54
CA LYS A 35 -5.67 10.18 -6.30
C LYS A 35 -4.40 10.62 -5.59
N LEU A 36 -3.62 11.49 -6.24
CA LEU A 36 -2.31 11.94 -5.78
C LEU A 36 -2.44 13.04 -4.71
N GLN A 37 -1.40 13.21 -3.90
CA GLN A 37 -1.37 14.21 -2.81
C GLN A 37 -1.68 15.64 -3.32
N ARG A 38 -1.13 16.02 -4.48
CA ARG A 38 -1.38 17.33 -5.10
C ARG A 38 -2.84 17.56 -5.49
N GLU A 39 -3.54 16.49 -5.89
CA GLU A 39 -4.97 16.52 -6.24
C GLU A 39 -5.86 16.54 -4.99
N MET A 40 -5.27 16.32 -3.82
CA MET A 40 -5.91 16.44 -2.52
C MET A 40 -5.58 17.77 -1.82
N GLY A 41 -4.93 18.70 -2.53
CA GLY A 41 -4.60 20.03 -2.00
C GLY A 41 -3.33 20.06 -1.14
N PHE A 42 -2.42 19.09 -1.32
CA PHE A 42 -1.17 19.03 -0.56
C PHE A 42 0.05 19.15 -1.49
N PRO A 43 0.59 20.37 -1.68
CA PRO A 43 1.61 20.60 -2.69
C PRO A 43 3.03 20.18 -2.27
N LYS A 44 3.32 19.99 -0.97
CA LYS A 44 4.63 19.53 -0.44
C LYS A 44 4.56 19.38 1.08
N PHE A 45 4.79 18.18 1.62
CA PHE A 45 5.05 17.99 3.05
C PHE A 45 6.54 17.80 3.31
N ARG A 46 6.98 18.15 4.53
CA ARG A 46 8.28 17.67 5.02
C ARG A 46 8.27 16.14 5.04
N PRO A 47 9.41 15.48 4.75
CA PRO A 47 9.50 14.03 4.86
C PRO A 47 9.04 13.55 6.24
N LEU A 48 8.09 12.63 6.25
CA LEU A 48 7.61 11.98 7.46
C LEU A 48 8.65 10.93 7.88
N ARG A 49 9.13 11.00 9.13
CA ARG A 49 10.28 10.20 9.58
C ARG A 49 9.90 8.82 10.13
N SER A 50 8.61 8.57 10.35
CA SER A 50 8.13 7.31 10.93
C SER A 50 6.74 6.98 10.38
N LEU A 51 6.55 5.73 9.99
CA LEU A 51 5.33 5.20 9.40
C LEU A 51 4.96 3.89 10.09
N ALA A 52 3.67 3.66 10.31
CA ALA A 52 3.12 2.35 10.64
C ALA A 52 2.04 1.96 9.61
N ILE A 53 1.74 0.67 9.51
CA ILE A 53 0.63 0.15 8.69
C ILE A 53 -0.53 -0.23 9.60
N THR A 54 -1.74 0.16 9.24
CA THR A 54 -2.98 -0.24 9.89
C THR A 54 -3.85 -0.97 8.88
N ALA A 55 -4.51 -2.03 9.33
CA ALA A 55 -5.37 -2.87 8.51
C ALA A 55 -6.72 -3.01 9.20
N THR A 56 -7.79 -2.61 8.52
CA THR A 56 -9.17 -2.74 9.00
C THR A 56 -9.94 -3.65 8.05
N TYR A 57 -10.43 -4.78 8.56
CA TYR A 57 -11.03 -5.83 7.75
C TYR A 57 -12.01 -6.67 8.58
N ALA A 58 -12.96 -7.31 7.91
CA ALA A 58 -13.89 -8.25 8.53
C ALA A 58 -13.20 -9.60 8.82
N SER A 59 -13.71 -10.38 9.77
CA SER A 59 -13.07 -11.64 10.20
C SER A 59 -12.86 -12.69 9.11
N ARG A 60 -13.57 -12.60 7.98
CA ARG A 60 -13.45 -13.52 6.84
C ARG A 60 -12.57 -12.97 5.70
N ASP A 61 -11.99 -11.78 5.86
CA ASP A 61 -11.14 -11.18 4.83
C ASP A 61 -9.69 -11.69 4.98
N GLU A 62 -9.21 -12.38 3.94
CA GLU A 62 -7.86 -12.92 3.89
C GLU A 62 -6.88 -12.02 3.12
N GLU A 63 -7.39 -11.10 2.28
CA GLU A 63 -6.55 -10.31 1.38
C GLU A 63 -5.89 -9.14 2.10
N ILE A 64 -6.65 -8.40 2.90
CA ILE A 64 -6.15 -7.22 3.62
C ILE A 64 -5.04 -7.57 4.61
N PRO A 65 -5.20 -8.54 5.54
CA PRO A 65 -4.12 -8.88 6.47
C PRO A 65 -2.86 -9.36 5.73
N LYS A 66 -3.03 -10.21 4.71
CA LYS A 66 -1.90 -10.70 3.91
C LYS A 66 -1.18 -9.57 3.16
N LEU A 67 -1.92 -8.62 2.60
CA LEU A 67 -1.35 -7.41 1.96
C LEU A 67 -0.61 -6.52 2.97
N ALA A 68 -1.18 -6.33 4.16
CA ALA A 68 -0.54 -5.55 5.22
C ALA A 68 0.79 -6.18 5.67
N ASP A 69 0.82 -7.51 5.85
CA ASP A 69 2.04 -8.24 6.22
C ASP A 69 3.10 -8.17 5.12
N ALA A 70 2.70 -8.34 3.85
CA ALA A 70 3.61 -8.23 2.72
C ALA A 70 4.22 -6.82 2.61
N LEU A 71 3.40 -5.78 2.74
CA LEU A 71 3.87 -4.38 2.71
C LEU A 71 4.72 -4.03 3.93
N SER A 72 4.35 -4.51 5.12
CA SER A 72 5.12 -4.37 6.36
C SER A 72 6.51 -4.96 6.21
N SER A 73 6.59 -6.21 5.76
CA SER A 73 7.84 -6.91 5.52
C SER A 73 8.69 -6.26 4.42
N PHE A 74 8.06 -5.78 3.33
CA PHE A 74 8.75 -5.16 2.21
C PHE A 74 9.29 -3.76 2.56
N LEU A 75 8.46 -2.90 3.16
CA LEU A 75 8.79 -1.53 3.51
C LEU A 75 9.59 -1.42 4.82
N LYS A 76 9.71 -2.52 5.58
CA LYS A 76 10.38 -2.57 6.89
C LYS A 76 9.76 -1.59 7.90
N VAL A 77 8.42 -1.52 7.89
CA VAL A 77 7.64 -0.69 8.81
C VAL A 77 6.70 -1.57 9.64
N PRO A 78 6.44 -1.24 10.91
CA PRO A 78 5.60 -2.06 11.76
C PRO A 78 4.13 -1.97 11.37
N THR A 79 3.37 -3.04 11.63
CA THR A 79 1.92 -2.97 11.76
C THR A 79 1.54 -2.46 13.15
N ALA A 80 0.45 -1.72 13.25
CA ALA A 80 -0.06 -1.18 14.51
C ALA A 80 -1.59 -1.16 14.51
N LYS A 81 -2.18 -1.34 15.69
CA LYS A 81 -3.60 -1.09 15.90
C LYS A 81 -3.85 0.40 16.11
N SER A 82 -5.08 0.86 15.87
CA SER A 82 -5.43 2.28 15.96
C SER A 82 -5.10 2.93 17.32
N ASN A 83 -5.27 2.20 18.42
CA ASN A 83 -4.91 2.67 19.77
C ASN A 83 -3.39 2.83 19.96
N GLU A 84 -2.59 1.95 19.37
CA GLU A 84 -1.12 1.96 19.48
C GLU A 84 -0.47 3.13 18.70
N LEU A 85 -1.17 3.68 17.69
CA LEU A 85 -0.65 4.76 16.86
C LEU A 85 -0.35 6.04 17.64
N LEU A 86 -1.20 6.37 18.59
CA LEU A 86 -1.08 7.59 19.41
C LEU A 86 0.01 7.43 20.48
N GLU A 87 0.20 6.21 20.98
CA GLU A 87 1.20 5.91 22.01
C GLU A 87 2.63 5.97 21.45
N ARG A 88 2.83 5.51 20.20
CA ARG A 88 4.17 5.35 19.60
C ARG A 88 4.70 6.57 18.84
N ARG A 89 4.01 7.72 18.90
CA ARG A 89 4.40 9.00 18.27
C ARG A 89 4.76 8.89 16.78
N TYR A 90 4.04 8.07 16.01
CA TYR A 90 4.23 8.03 14.56
C TYR A 90 3.80 9.36 13.93
N HIS A 91 4.55 9.83 12.92
CA HIS A 91 4.15 11.00 12.12
C HIS A 91 3.01 10.71 11.14
N ALA A 92 2.89 9.46 10.69
CA ALA A 92 1.85 9.03 9.76
C ALA A 92 1.59 7.53 9.87
N PHE A 93 0.46 7.10 9.32
CA PHE A 93 0.17 5.70 9.09
C PHE A 93 -0.38 5.46 7.69
N MET A 94 -0.07 4.30 7.13
CA MET A 94 -0.70 3.74 5.93
C MET A 94 -1.91 2.95 6.36
N ALA A 95 -3.09 3.29 5.86
CA ALA A 95 -4.32 2.57 6.13
C ALA A 95 -4.68 1.67 4.95
N ILE A 96 -5.02 0.42 5.26
CA ILE A 96 -5.51 -0.58 4.31
C ILE A 96 -6.90 -1.05 4.78
N PHE A 97 -7.91 -0.85 3.94
CA PHE A 97 -9.31 -1.17 4.26
C PHE A 97 -10.14 -1.37 2.99
N ARG A 98 -11.35 -1.94 3.09
CA ARG A 98 -12.32 -1.95 1.98
C ARG A 98 -13.13 -0.66 1.95
N ASP A 99 -13.28 -0.05 0.78
CA ASP A 99 -14.19 1.09 0.59
C ASP A 99 -15.65 0.64 0.51
N ALA A 100 -16.59 1.59 0.38
CA ALA A 100 -18.02 1.30 0.29
C ALA A 100 -18.44 0.44 -0.92
N MET A 101 -17.53 0.19 -1.88
CA MET A 101 -17.75 -0.71 -3.01
C MET A 101 -16.99 -2.03 -2.82
N GLU A 102 -16.58 -2.36 -1.60
CA GLU A 102 -15.81 -3.55 -1.22
C GLU A 102 -14.43 -3.67 -1.88
N ARG A 103 -13.88 -2.55 -2.36
CA ARG A 103 -12.55 -2.52 -3.01
C ARG A 103 -11.48 -2.20 -1.98
N ILE A 104 -10.36 -2.92 -2.05
CA ILE A 104 -9.21 -2.61 -1.20
C ILE A 104 -8.67 -1.22 -1.56
N ARG A 105 -8.51 -0.39 -0.53
CA ARG A 105 -7.99 0.96 -0.59
C ARG A 105 -6.76 1.06 0.29
N ILE A 106 -5.71 1.65 -0.26
CA ILE A 106 -4.49 2.01 0.45
C ILE A 106 -4.41 3.54 0.45
N THR A 107 -4.25 4.15 1.61
CA THR A 107 -4.01 5.59 1.71
C THR A 107 -3.14 5.91 2.91
N PHE A 108 -2.80 7.19 3.09
CA PHE A 108 -1.94 7.65 4.17
C PHE A 108 -2.62 8.77 4.94
N PHE A 109 -2.46 8.73 6.26
CA PHE A 109 -2.95 9.72 7.18
C PHE A 109 -1.80 10.32 7.97
N LYS A 110 -1.85 11.63 8.18
CA LYS A 110 -0.93 12.35 9.05
C LYS A 110 -1.45 12.35 10.48
N LEU A 111 -0.55 12.17 11.43
CA LEU A 111 -0.80 12.31 12.87
C LEU A 111 -0.18 13.61 13.42
N PRO A 112 -0.78 14.20 14.45
CA PRO A 112 -1.97 13.74 15.17
C PRO A 112 -3.30 14.15 14.52
N GLU A 113 -3.28 14.89 13.41
CA GLU A 113 -4.48 15.53 12.85
C GLU A 113 -5.48 14.53 12.24
N ASN A 114 -5.10 13.26 12.14
CA ASN A 114 -5.84 12.18 11.47
C ASN A 114 -6.36 12.60 10.10
N ARG A 115 -5.55 13.36 9.38
CA ARG A 115 -5.91 13.96 8.10
C ARG A 115 -5.33 13.11 6.98
N GLU A 116 -6.18 12.70 6.04
CA GLU A 116 -5.71 11.97 4.86
C GLU A 116 -4.83 12.89 3.99
N ILE A 117 -3.64 12.38 3.67
CA ILE A 117 -2.62 13.08 2.87
C ILE A 117 -2.31 12.36 1.55
N GLY A 118 -2.75 11.11 1.41
CA GLY A 118 -2.60 10.31 0.20
C GLY A 118 -1.14 9.87 -0.10
N PRO A 119 -0.89 9.28 -1.28
CA PRO A 119 -1.86 9.02 -2.34
C PRO A 119 -2.93 8.01 -1.90
N ARG A 120 -4.14 8.17 -2.43
CA ARG A 120 -5.22 7.19 -2.26
C ARG A 120 -5.22 6.26 -3.46
N ILE A 121 -4.89 5.00 -3.23
CA ILE A 121 -4.80 3.95 -4.25
C ILE A 121 -5.99 3.01 -4.06
N THR A 122 -6.74 2.79 -5.13
CA THR A 122 -7.77 1.75 -5.21
C THR A 122 -7.19 0.55 -5.95
N VAL A 123 -7.14 -0.59 -5.28
CA VAL A 123 -6.62 -1.84 -5.83
C VAL A 123 -7.68 -2.48 -6.74
N SER A 124 -7.23 -3.04 -7.87
CA SER A 124 -8.05 -3.83 -8.77
C SER A 124 -8.10 -5.29 -8.35
N HIS A 125 -6.91 -5.91 -8.23
CA HIS A 125 -6.69 -7.27 -7.75
C HIS A 125 -5.20 -7.43 -7.36
N LEU A 126 -4.91 -8.51 -6.63
CA LEU A 126 -3.58 -8.86 -6.12
C LEU A 126 -3.15 -10.19 -6.72
N ILE A 127 -1.91 -10.26 -7.24
CA ILE A 127 -1.32 -11.51 -7.73
C ILE A 127 -0.21 -11.94 -6.77
N TRP A 128 -0.39 -13.09 -6.14
CA TRP A 128 0.52 -13.61 -5.10
C TRP A 128 1.56 -14.61 -5.63
N SER A 129 1.34 -15.19 -6.81
CA SER A 129 2.34 -16.01 -7.50
C SER A 129 2.95 -15.22 -8.66
N LEU A 130 4.27 -15.07 -8.67
CA LEU A 130 5.00 -14.29 -9.67
C LEU A 130 5.65 -15.18 -10.75
N GLU A 131 5.27 -16.46 -10.83
CA GLU A 131 5.75 -17.35 -11.89
C GLU A 131 5.26 -16.85 -13.25
N LYS A 132 6.18 -16.76 -14.23
CA LYS A 132 5.79 -16.58 -15.64
C LYS A 132 5.18 -17.88 -16.13
N PRO A 133 4.09 -17.84 -16.94
CA PRO A 133 3.71 -19.00 -17.74
C PRO A 133 4.95 -19.43 -18.54
N ARG A 134 5.26 -20.73 -18.57
CA ARG A 134 6.22 -21.26 -19.53
C ARG A 134 5.58 -21.07 -20.90
N ASP A 135 6.22 -20.33 -21.79
CA ASP A 135 5.87 -20.35 -23.20
C ASP A 135 6.12 -21.79 -23.68
N GLU A 136 5.04 -22.54 -23.88
CA GLU A 136 5.08 -23.79 -24.63
C GLU A 136 5.26 -23.40 -26.12
N GLY A 137 6.49 -23.56 -26.61
CA GLY A 137 6.84 -23.39 -28.01
C GLY A 137 6.43 -24.57 -28.88
#